data_AF-A0A382QXD5-F1
#
_entry.id   AF-A0A382QXD5-F1
#
_cell.length_a   1.000
_cell.length_b   1.000
_cell.length_c   1.000
_cell.angle_alpha   90.00
_cell.angle_beta   90.00
_cell.angle_gamma   90.00
#
_symmetry.space_group_name_H-M   'P 1'
#
loop_
_entity.id
_entity.type
_entity.pdbx_description
1 polymer ?
#
loop_
_entity_poly.entity_id
_entity_poly.type
_entity_poly.pdbx_seq_one_letter_code
_entity_poly.pdbx_strand_id
1 'polypeptide(L)'
;MINSTTISRITRFLLLFILIITFLQQDKVYAWGWETHRYINENAVDYLPPELDFFQDHRDYLREHSTDPDIDDLPGYYHYIDIDYYPEFFEGT
;
A
#
# COMPACT_ATOMS: atom_id res chain seq x y z
N MET A 1 -38.93 33.61 -12.63
CA MET A 1 -39.36 32.21 -12.40
C MET A 1 -38.40 31.29 -13.14
N ILE A 2 -37.71 30.38 -12.44
CA ILE A 2 -36.88 29.35 -13.08
C ILE A 2 -37.83 28.29 -13.64
N ASN A 3 -37.72 27.95 -14.93
CA ASN A 3 -38.61 26.97 -15.56
C ASN A 3 -38.11 25.53 -15.37
N SER A 4 -39.00 24.55 -15.57
CA SER A 4 -38.74 23.12 -15.33
C SER A 4 -37.56 22.57 -16.16
N THR A 5 -37.31 23.12 -17.35
CA THR A 5 -36.15 22.79 -18.19
C THR A 5 -34.83 23.28 -17.60
N THR A 6 -34.79 24.45 -16.98
CA THR A 6 -33.59 24.94 -16.29
C THR A 6 -33.33 24.12 -15.03
N ILE A 7 -34.38 23.75 -14.29
CA ILE A 7 -34.26 22.88 -13.11
C ILE A 7 -33.69 21.52 -13.52
N SER A 8 -34.21 20.87 -14.57
CA SER A 8 -33.73 19.55 -15.00
C SER A 8 -32.28 19.56 -15.50
N ARG A 9 -31.84 20.65 -16.15
CA ARG A 9 -30.44 20.86 -16.55
C ARG A 9 -29.51 20.97 -15.35
N ILE A 10 -29.90 21.74 -14.34
CA ILE A 10 -29.14 21.87 -13.09
C ILE A 10 -29.07 20.54 -12.35
N THR A 11 -30.19 19.81 -12.23
CA THR A 11 -30.20 18.49 -11.59
C THR A 11 -29.26 17.51 -12.30
N ARG A 12 -29.28 17.44 -13.64
CA ARG A 12 -28.36 16.58 -14.41
C ARG A 12 -26.90 16.97 -14.21
N PHE A 13 -26.62 18.28 -14.22
CA PHE A 13 -25.27 18.77 -13.96
C PHE A 13 -24.79 18.39 -12.56
N LEU A 14 -25.62 18.58 -11.53
CA LEU A 14 -25.29 18.20 -10.15
C LEU A 14 -25.07 16.70 -10.01
N LEU A 15 -25.88 15.86 -10.67
CA LEU A 15 -25.69 14.41 -10.66
C LEU A 15 -24.37 14.01 -11.32
N LEU A 16 -24.03 14.60 -12.46
CA LEU A 16 -22.74 14.35 -13.14
C LEU A 16 -21.56 14.86 -12.31
N PHE A 17 -21.71 16.00 -11.66
CA PHE A 17 -20.68 16.58 -10.79
C PHE A 17 -20.42 15.69 -9.57
N ILE A 18 -21.47 15.20 -8.91
CA ILE A 18 -21.36 14.26 -7.79
C ILE A 18 -20.69 12.96 -8.26
N LEU A 19 -21.10 12.43 -9.42
CA LEU A 19 -20.51 11.22 -9.99
C LEU A 19 -19.00 11.37 -10.25
N ILE A 20 -18.58 12.52 -10.81
CA ILE A 20 -17.16 12.81 -11.02
C ILE A 20 -16.41 12.87 -9.68
N ILE A 21 -16.96 13.54 -8.67
CA ILE A 21 -16.34 13.60 -7.33
C ILE A 21 -16.15 12.19 -6.75
N THR A 22 -17.14 11.30 -6.89
CA THR A 22 -17.01 9.92 -6.39
C THR A 22 -15.93 9.12 -7.12
N PHE A 23 -15.71 9.36 -8.42
CA PHE A 23 -14.61 8.71 -9.15
C PHE A 23 -13.22 9.31 -8.86
N LEU A 24 -13.17 10.54 -8.35
CA LEU A 24 -11.92 11.19 -7.92
C LEU A 24 -11.51 10.77 -6.50
N GLN A 25 -12.39 10.11 -5.75
CA GLN A 25 -12.01 9.43 -4.52
C GLN A 25 -11.26 8.15 -4.87
N GLN A 26 -9.95 8.27 -5.11
CA GLN A 26 -9.08 7.10 -5.05
C GLN A 26 -8.96 6.71 -3.59
N ASP A 27 -9.45 5.52 -3.24
CA ASP A 27 -9.13 4.91 -1.97
C ASP A 27 -7.61 4.88 -1.85
N LYS A 28 -7.08 5.48 -0.78
CA LYS A 28 -5.67 5.34 -0.46
C LYS A 28 -5.46 3.90 -0.06
N VAL A 29 -4.98 3.10 -0.99
CA VAL A 29 -4.51 1.76 -0.68
C VAL A 29 -3.25 1.96 0.15
N TYR A 30 -3.32 1.68 1.45
CA TYR A 30 -2.17 1.65 2.35
C TYR A 30 -1.31 0.40 2.11
N ALA A 31 -1.06 0.09 0.85
CA ALA A 31 -0.12 -0.95 0.48
C ALA A 31 1.29 -0.45 0.79
N TRP A 32 2.15 -1.38 1.18
CA TRP A 32 3.58 -1.16 1.25
C TRP A 32 4.09 -1.09 -0.19
N GLY A 33 4.20 0.13 -0.73
CA GLY A 33 4.84 0.36 -2.02
C GLY A 33 6.36 0.38 -1.88
N TRP A 34 7.06 0.58 -2.98
CA TRP A 34 8.53 0.57 -3.00
C TRP A 34 9.17 1.46 -1.93
N GLU A 35 8.70 2.70 -1.76
CA GLU A 35 9.25 3.62 -0.75
C GLU A 35 9.01 3.13 0.69
N THR A 36 7.93 2.41 0.93
CA THR A 36 7.64 1.90 2.27
C THR A 36 8.53 0.69 2.62
N HIS A 37 8.80 -0.19 1.65
CA HIS A 37 9.81 -1.25 1.80
C HIS A 37 11.20 -0.66 2.08
N ARG A 38 11.59 0.37 1.32
CA ARG A 38 12.86 1.09 1.51
C ARG A 38 12.96 1.72 2.89
N TYR A 39 11.90 2.41 3.31
CA TYR A 39 11.84 3.07 4.62
C TYR A 39 11.98 2.06 5.77
N ILE A 40 11.23 0.95 5.76
CA ILE A 40 11.35 -0.06 6.80
C ILE A 40 12.77 -0.61 6.84
N ASN A 41 13.31 -1.00 5.68
CA ASN A 41 14.61 -1.64 5.59
C ASN A 41 15.74 -0.71 6.08
N GLU A 42 15.74 0.55 5.63
CA GLU A 42 16.71 1.57 6.04
C GLU A 42 16.72 1.79 7.56
N ASN A 43 15.55 1.80 8.20
CA ASN A 43 15.42 2.03 9.64
C ASN A 43 15.67 0.74 10.45
N ALA A 44 15.38 -0.44 9.91
CA ALA A 44 15.59 -1.73 10.60
C ALA A 44 17.06 -1.93 11.00
N VAL A 45 17.99 -1.40 10.21
CA VAL A 45 19.44 -1.47 10.47
C VAL A 45 19.81 -0.88 11.84
N ASP A 46 19.13 0.18 12.29
CA ASP A 46 19.36 0.81 13.61
C ASP A 46 19.00 -0.08 14.80
N TYR A 47 18.17 -1.10 14.57
CA TYR A 47 17.66 -2.00 15.61
C TYR A 47 18.33 -3.37 15.60
N LEU A 48 19.35 -3.56 14.76
CA LEU A 48 20.10 -4.81 14.71
C LEU A 48 20.98 -4.96 15.96
N PRO A 49 21.17 -6.20 16.45
CA PRO A 49 22.08 -6.46 17.55
C PRO A 49 23.54 -6.19 17.15
N PRO A 50 24.45 -5.93 18.11
CA PRO A 50 25.84 -5.54 17.82
C PRO A 50 26.62 -6.56 16.97
N GLU A 51 26.28 -7.84 17.04
CA GLU A 51 26.90 -8.90 16.22
C GLU A 51 26.63 -8.73 14.72
N LEU A 52 25.62 -7.92 14.35
CA LEU A 52 25.19 -7.64 12.98
C LEU A 52 25.53 -6.20 12.53
N ASP A 53 26.42 -5.51 13.24
CA ASP A 53 26.81 -4.11 12.95
C ASP A 53 27.39 -3.90 11.54
N PHE A 54 27.89 -4.97 10.91
CA PHE A 54 28.30 -5.00 9.49
C PHE A 54 27.25 -4.40 8.54
N PHE A 55 25.95 -4.54 8.84
CA PHE A 55 24.89 -4.00 7.99
C PHE A 55 24.75 -2.48 8.04
N GLN A 56 25.33 -1.81 9.05
CA GLN A 56 25.37 -0.34 9.08
C GLN A 56 26.08 0.22 7.85
N ASP A 57 27.23 -0.37 7.50
CA ASP A 57 28.03 0.03 6.33
C ASP A 57 27.36 -0.33 4.99
N HIS A 58 26.32 -1.17 5.01
CA HIS A 58 25.59 -1.66 3.83
C HIS A 58 24.14 -1.17 3.77
N ARG A 59 23.77 -0.18 4.60
CA ARG A 59 22.40 0.34 4.69
C ARG A 59 21.83 0.73 3.34
N ASP A 60 22.56 1.50 2.54
CA ASP A 60 22.10 1.97 1.23
C ASP A 60 21.84 0.81 0.26
N TYR A 61 22.69 -0.22 0.32
CA TYR A 61 22.52 -1.43 -0.49
C TYR A 61 21.24 -2.19 -0.09
N LEU A 62 21.04 -2.41 1.22
CA LEU A 62 19.84 -3.10 1.72
C LEU A 62 18.56 -2.32 1.41
N ARG A 63 18.59 -0.99 1.58
CA ARG A 63 17.50 -0.08 1.21
C ARG A 63 17.18 -0.24 -0.28
N GLU A 64 18.16 -0.13 -1.16
CA GLU A 64 17.91 -0.17 -2.61
C GLU A 64 17.30 -1.51 -3.06
N HIS A 65 17.80 -2.62 -2.53
CA HIS A 65 17.39 -3.98 -2.91
C HIS A 65 16.19 -4.49 -2.08
N SER A 66 15.58 -3.68 -1.22
CA SER A 66 14.43 -4.09 -0.40
C SER A 66 13.18 -4.41 -1.23
N THR A 67 13.14 -3.96 -2.47
CA THR A 67 12.01 -4.09 -3.41
C THR A 67 12.22 -5.18 -4.45
N ASP A 68 13.42 -5.75 -4.55
CA ASP A 68 13.74 -6.80 -5.52
C ASP A 68 12.77 -7.99 -5.49
N PRO A 69 12.27 -8.44 -4.32
CA PRO A 69 11.26 -9.49 -4.28
C PRO A 69 9.97 -9.14 -5.04
N ASP A 70 9.59 -7.86 -5.13
CA ASP A 70 8.37 -7.40 -5.83
C ASP A 70 8.56 -7.27 -7.35
N ILE A 71 9.78 -7.49 -7.87
CA ILE A 71 10.11 -7.32 -9.29
C ILE A 71 10.04 -8.66 -10.06
N ASP A 72 10.14 -9.80 -9.37
CA ASP A 72 10.09 -11.13 -9.99
C ASP A 72 8.72 -11.42 -10.63
N ASP A 73 8.71 -12.08 -11.79
CA ASP A 73 7.51 -12.49 -12.53
C ASP A 73 6.81 -13.70 -11.86
N LEU A 74 7.46 -14.34 -10.87
CA LEU A 74 6.93 -15.43 -10.05
C LEU A 74 6.19 -14.93 -8.80
N PRO A 75 5.20 -15.68 -8.28
CA PRO A 75 3.95 -15.06 -7.88
C PRO A 75 3.99 -14.56 -6.44
N GLY A 76 3.32 -13.43 -6.21
CA GLY A 76 3.20 -12.75 -4.91
C GLY A 76 2.64 -13.59 -3.75
N TYR A 77 2.41 -14.90 -3.88
CA TYR A 77 2.08 -15.78 -2.76
C TYR A 77 3.20 -15.90 -1.72
N TYR A 78 4.44 -15.55 -2.05
CA TYR A 78 5.50 -15.42 -1.06
C TYR A 78 5.34 -14.16 -0.19
N HIS A 79 4.52 -13.19 -0.60
CA HIS A 79 4.40 -11.87 0.04
C HIS A 79 3.17 -11.76 0.95
N TYR A 80 2.37 -12.82 1.03
CA TYR A 80 1.23 -12.88 1.95
C TYR A 80 1.11 -14.27 2.57
N ILE A 81 0.48 -14.30 3.75
CA ILE A 81 0.03 -15.52 4.39
C ILE A 81 -1.42 -15.32 4.79
N ASP A 82 -2.26 -16.28 4.43
CA ASP A 82 -3.62 -16.37 4.97
C ASP A 82 -3.54 -17.12 6.30
N ILE A 83 -3.51 -16.37 7.41
CA ILE A 83 -3.38 -16.97 8.74
C ILE A 83 -4.60 -17.84 9.11
N ASP A 84 -5.77 -17.58 8.52
CA ASP A 84 -6.98 -18.35 8.80
C ASP A 84 -6.92 -19.75 8.16
N TYR A 85 -6.06 -19.93 7.17
CA TYR A 85 -5.81 -21.23 6.54
C TYR A 85 -4.97 -22.19 7.41
N TYR A 86 -4.22 -21.68 8.38
CA TYR A 86 -3.30 -22.47 9.22
C TYR A 86 -3.83 -22.56 10.67
N PRO A 87 -4.46 -23.69 11.07
CA PRO A 87 -5.09 -23.84 12.38
C PRO A 87 -4.17 -23.57 13.57
N GLU A 88 -2.87 -23.81 13.41
CA GLU A 88 -1.86 -23.66 14.46
C GLU A 88 -1.78 -22.22 15.00
N PHE A 89 -2.11 -21.20 14.19
CA PHE A 89 -2.14 -19.81 14.67
C PHE A 89 -3.29 -19.52 15.65
N PHE A 90 -4.29 -20.39 15.74
CA PHE A 90 -5.38 -20.27 16.71
C PHE A 90 -5.13 -21.05 18.00
N GLU A 91 -4.16 -21.96 18.00
CA GLU A 91 -3.89 -22.81 19.17
C GLU A 91 -3.18 -22.05 20.30
N GLY A 92 -2.58 -20.89 19.99
CA GLY A 92 -1.85 -20.06 20.95
C GLY A 92 -0.52 -20.70 21.35
N THR A 93 0.56 -19.92 21.31
CA THR A 93 1.87 -20.33 21.85
C THR A 93 1.93 -20.16 23.35
#